data_AF-A0A955XCH5-F1
#
_entry.id   AF-A0A955XCH5-F1
#
_cell.length_a   1.000
_cell.length_b   1.000
_cell.length_c   1.000
_cell.angle_alpha   90.00
_cell.angle_beta   90.00
_cell.angle_gamma   90.00
#
_symmetry.space_group_name_H-M   'P 1'
#
loop_
_entity.id
_entity.type
_entity.pdbx_description
1 polymer ?
#
loop_
_entity_poly.entity_id
_entity_poly.type
_entity_poly.pdbx_seq_one_letter_code
_entity_poly.pdbx_strand_id
1 'polypeptide(L)'
;APVRSDERVFRLDARDPIVLRQSSRELLLLARIRDEAHRFAITFQRSQRGKARLRSSLDDVPGIGPAKRRALLAHLGSVKRVEAASVEELARVPGIGEKVALRIHRALNPGAAMDEGSEEP
;
A
#
# COMPACT_ATOMS: atom_id res chain seq x y z
N ALA A 1 -2.95 23.02 25.41
CA ALA A 1 -3.40 22.27 24.23
C ALA A 1 -2.61 22.78 23.02
N PRO A 2 -2.23 21.94 22.02
CA PRO A 2 -1.49 22.42 20.87
C PRO A 2 -2.36 23.42 20.10
N VAL A 3 -1.83 24.62 19.87
CA VAL A 3 -2.49 25.65 19.07
C VAL A 3 -2.55 25.11 17.64
N ARG A 4 -3.74 24.71 17.18
CA ARG A 4 -3.96 24.43 15.76
C ARG A 4 -3.65 25.73 15.01
N SER A 5 -2.84 25.63 13.95
CA SER A 5 -2.61 26.76 13.06
C SER A 5 -3.94 27.28 12.55
N ASP A 6 -4.17 28.59 12.69
CA ASP A 6 -5.41 29.21 12.21
C ASP A 6 -5.58 28.94 10.70
N GLU A 7 -6.76 28.48 10.33
CA GLU A 7 -7.10 28.11 8.97
C GLU A 7 -7.23 29.38 8.12
N ARG A 8 -6.35 29.51 7.11
CA ARG A 8 -6.23 30.72 6.27
C ARG A 8 -6.82 30.45 4.90
N VAL A 9 -7.69 31.35 4.43
CA VAL A 9 -8.31 31.28 3.11
C VAL A 9 -7.64 32.29 2.20
N PHE A 10 -7.07 31.83 1.09
CA PHE A 10 -6.45 32.70 0.09
C PHE A 10 -7.32 32.77 -1.14
N ARG A 11 -7.42 33.97 -1.73
CA ARG A 11 -7.96 34.13 -3.07
C ARG A 11 -6.82 34.19 -4.07
N LEU A 12 -7.09 33.79 -5.31
CA LEU A 12 -6.06 33.74 -6.35
C LEU A 12 -5.47 35.13 -6.67
N ASP A 13 -6.28 36.18 -6.48
CA ASP A 13 -5.98 37.58 -6.77
C ASP A 13 -5.42 38.36 -5.57
N ALA A 14 -5.30 37.74 -4.39
CA ALA A 14 -4.89 38.41 -3.16
C ALA A 14 -3.73 37.69 -2.46
N ARG A 15 -2.72 38.46 -2.03
CA ARG A 15 -1.60 37.93 -1.21
C ARG A 15 -2.02 37.72 0.24
N ASP A 16 -2.88 38.60 0.75
CA ASP A 16 -3.30 38.54 2.14
C ASP A 16 -4.43 37.51 2.33
N PRO A 17 -4.37 36.70 3.40
CA PRO A 17 -5.42 35.74 3.70
C PRO A 17 -6.68 36.43 4.22
N ILE A 18 -7.82 35.88 3.85
CA ILE A 18 -9.09 36.13 4.52
C ILE A 18 -9.07 35.34 5.83
N VAL A 19 -9.07 36.07 6.95
CA VAL A 19 -9.16 35.49 8.29
C VAL A 19 -10.63 35.34 8.65
N LEU A 20 -11.11 34.10 8.68
CA LEU A 20 -12.46 33.77 9.11
C LEU A 20 -12.48 33.45 10.60
N ARG A 21 -13.58 33.78 11.28
CA ARG A 21 -13.77 33.36 12.68
C ARG A 21 -13.81 31.83 12.75
N GLN A 22 -13.15 31.23 13.73
CA GLN A 22 -13.01 29.76 13.85
C GLN A 22 -14.35 28.99 13.88
N SER A 23 -15.43 29.61 14.38
CA SER A 23 -16.77 29.03 14.45
C SER A 23 -17.74 29.52 13.36
N SER A 24 -17.24 30.25 12.37
CA SER A 24 -18.05 30.77 11.27
C SER A 24 -18.54 29.64 10.35
N ARG A 25 -19.74 29.81 9.77
CA ARG A 25 -20.34 28.78 8.90
C ARG A 25 -19.55 28.61 7.61
N GLU A 26 -18.96 29.71 7.14
CA GLU A 26 -18.12 29.82 5.96
C GLU A 26 -16.86 28.95 6.11
N LEU A 27 -16.17 29.08 7.26
CA LEU A 27 -14.98 28.28 7.53
C LEU A 27 -15.31 26.80 7.65
N LEU A 28 -16.39 26.46 8.36
CA LEU A 28 -16.83 25.07 8.51
C LEU A 28 -17.21 24.42 7.17
N LEU A 29 -17.80 25.19 6.25
CA LEU A 29 -18.09 24.73 4.90
C LEU A 29 -16.81 24.44 4.12
N LEU A 30 -15.85 25.36 4.13
CA LEU A 30 -14.56 25.19 3.44
C LEU A 30 -13.77 24.01 4.00
N ALA A 31 -13.75 23.85 5.32
CA ALA A 31 -13.12 22.71 5.98
C ALA A 31 -13.74 21.38 5.51
N ARG A 32 -15.07 21.29 5.43
CA ARG A 32 -15.76 20.09 4.91
C ARG A 32 -15.38 19.79 3.46
N ILE A 33 -15.31 20.81 2.60
CA ILE A 33 -14.90 20.64 1.19
C ILE A 33 -13.46 20.12 1.12
N ARG A 34 -12.54 20.68 1.91
CA ARG A 34 -11.15 20.20 1.98
C ARG A 34 -11.08 18.75 2.44
N ASP A 35 -11.79 18.41 3.51
CA ASP A 35 -11.76 17.08 4.09
C ASP A 35 -12.31 16.05 3.11
N GLU A 36 -13.35 16.41 2.35
CA GLU A 36 -13.90 15.57 1.29
C GLU A 36 -12.95 15.42 0.10
N ALA A 37 -12.27 16.49 -0.32
CA ALA A 37 -11.25 16.42 -1.37
C ALA A 37 -10.06 15.52 -0.94
N HIS A 38 -9.59 15.65 0.30
CA HIS A 38 -8.58 14.76 0.87
C HIS A 38 -9.08 13.32 0.93
N ARG A 39 -10.30 13.08 1.43
CA ARG A 39 -10.92 11.75 1.51
C ARG A 39 -11.01 11.11 0.13
N PHE A 40 -11.47 11.86 -0.87
CA PHE A 40 -11.57 11.41 -2.26
C PHE A 40 -10.20 11.05 -2.82
N ALA A 41 -9.20 11.92 -2.69
CA ALA A 41 -7.85 11.68 -3.18
C ALA A 41 -7.22 10.42 -2.55
N ILE A 42 -7.33 10.27 -1.22
CA ILE A 42 -6.82 9.10 -0.49
C ILE A 42 -7.55 7.83 -0.96
N THR A 43 -8.87 7.87 -1.06
CA THR A 43 -9.68 6.71 -1.46
C THR A 43 -9.39 6.31 -2.90
N PHE A 44 -9.28 7.29 -3.81
CA PHE A 44 -8.92 7.06 -5.20
C PHE A 44 -7.54 6.43 -5.34
N GLN A 45 -6.52 6.98 -4.66
CA GLN A 45 -5.18 6.39 -4.66
C GLN A 45 -5.15 4.98 -4.06
N ARG A 46 -5.90 4.73 -2.98
CA ARG A 46 -6.04 3.38 -2.40
C ARG A 46 -6.70 2.41 -3.39
N SER A 47 -7.75 2.84 -4.09
CA SER A 47 -8.41 2.05 -5.14
C SER A 47 -7.46 1.75 -6.29
N GLN A 48 -6.75 2.76 -6.80
CA GLN A 48 -5.77 2.60 -7.88
C GLN A 48 -4.61 1.68 -7.46
N ARG A 49 -4.10 1.77 -6.23
CA ARG A 49 -3.10 0.83 -5.68
C ARG A 49 -3.67 -0.59 -5.54
N GLY A 50 -4.94 -0.72 -5.14
CA GLY A 50 -5.64 -2.00 -5.12
C GLY A 50 -5.78 -2.63 -6.51
N LYS A 51 -6.04 -1.82 -7.55
CA LYS A 51 -6.12 -2.26 -8.94
C LYS A 51 -4.75 -2.55 -9.56
N ALA A 52 -3.73 -1.75 -9.26
CA ALA A 52 -2.35 -2.04 -9.68
C ALA A 52 -1.85 -3.36 -9.07
N ARG A 53 -2.27 -3.69 -7.85
CA ARG A 53 -2.07 -5.02 -7.25
C ARG A 53 -2.77 -6.17 -7.99
N LEU A 54 -3.79 -5.91 -8.83
CA LEU A 54 -4.45 -6.95 -9.65
C LEU A 54 -3.61 -7.34 -10.88
N ARG A 55 -2.64 -6.51 -11.28
CA ARG A 55 -1.45 -6.95 -12.03
C ARG A 55 -0.36 -7.23 -11.00
N SER A 56 -0.54 -8.31 -10.23
CA SER A 56 0.40 -8.66 -9.18
C SER A 56 1.67 -9.20 -9.82
N SER A 57 2.84 -8.93 -9.25
CA SER A 57 4.06 -9.73 -9.45
C SER A 57 3.81 -11.24 -9.34
N LEU A 58 2.79 -11.66 -8.58
CA LEU A 58 2.28 -13.03 -8.48
C LEU A 58 1.58 -13.56 -9.74
N ASP A 59 1.21 -12.71 -10.70
CA ASP A 59 0.68 -13.09 -12.02
C ASP A 59 1.78 -13.58 -12.95
N ASP A 60 2.98 -13.02 -12.80
CA ASP A 60 4.13 -13.36 -13.63
C ASP A 60 4.86 -14.62 -13.10
N VAL A 61 4.49 -15.14 -11.92
CA VAL A 61 5.11 -16.34 -11.35
C VAL A 61 4.60 -17.62 -12.04
N PRO A 62 5.48 -18.36 -12.74
CA PRO A 62 5.08 -19.56 -13.46
C PRO A 62 4.56 -20.67 -12.54
N GLY A 63 3.36 -21.17 -12.82
CA GLY A 63 2.74 -22.28 -12.09
C GLY A 63 1.95 -21.88 -10.85
N ILE A 64 1.64 -20.59 -10.66
CA ILE A 64 0.69 -20.10 -9.65
C ILE A 64 -0.65 -19.78 -10.29
N GLY A 65 -1.62 -20.66 -10.03
CA GLY A 65 -3.01 -20.41 -10.37
C GLY A 65 -3.72 -19.46 -9.38
N PRO A 66 -4.92 -19.00 -9.74
CA PRO A 66 -5.71 -18.06 -8.95
C PRO A 66 -6.09 -18.57 -7.54
N ALA A 67 -6.14 -19.89 -7.34
CA ALA A 67 -6.42 -20.50 -6.04
C ALA A 67 -5.26 -20.30 -5.04
N LYS A 68 -4.03 -20.60 -5.46
CA LYS A 68 -2.82 -20.40 -4.65
C LYS A 68 -2.57 -18.92 -4.35
N ARG A 69 -2.84 -18.04 -5.32
CA ARG A 69 -2.77 -16.58 -5.10
C ARG A 69 -3.75 -16.12 -4.02
N ARG A 70 -5.01 -16.58 -4.10
CA ARG A 70 -6.01 -16.25 -3.08
C ARG A 70 -5.61 -16.76 -1.71
N ALA A 71 -5.04 -17.96 -1.60
CA ALA A 71 -4.52 -18.49 -0.33
C ALA A 71 -3.39 -17.63 0.24
N LEU A 72 -2.41 -17.26 -0.59
CA LEU A 72 -1.31 -16.36 -0.19
C LEU A 72 -1.81 -15.00 0.27
N LEU A 73 -2.74 -14.39 -0.47
CA LEU A 73 -3.32 -13.10 -0.10
C LEU A 73 -4.23 -13.18 1.12
N ALA A 74 -4.92 -14.30 1.35
CA ALA A 74 -5.74 -14.51 2.54
C ALA A 74 -4.87 -14.64 3.79
N HIS A 75 -3.76 -15.37 3.72
CA HIS A 75 -2.83 -15.54 4.85
C HIS A 75 -1.98 -14.30 5.12
N LEU A 76 -1.33 -13.77 4.08
CA LEU A 76 -0.34 -12.69 4.20
C LEU A 76 -0.95 -11.31 3.99
N GLY A 77 -2.24 -11.23 3.66
CA GLY A 77 -3.05 -10.01 3.58
C GLY A 77 -2.73 -9.07 2.41
N SER A 78 -1.52 -9.10 1.84
CA SER A 78 -1.17 -8.19 0.75
C SER A 78 0.02 -8.64 -0.09
N VAL A 79 0.04 -8.32 -1.38
CA VAL A 79 1.15 -8.64 -2.31
C VAL A 79 2.52 -8.21 -1.76
N LYS A 80 2.62 -7.02 -1.16
CA LYS A 80 3.87 -6.54 -0.55
C LYS A 80 4.37 -7.42 0.59
N ARG A 81 3.44 -7.97 1.37
CA ARG A 81 3.78 -8.92 2.44
C ARG A 81 4.19 -10.27 1.86
N VAL A 82 3.63 -10.68 0.72
CA VAL A 82 4.05 -11.89 0.00
C VAL A 82 5.46 -11.71 -0.59
N GLU A 83 5.79 -10.55 -1.13
CA GLU A 83 7.13 -10.23 -1.66
C GLU A 83 8.20 -10.19 -0.56
N ALA A 84 7.85 -9.73 0.64
CA ALA A 84 8.75 -9.65 1.79
C ALA A 84 8.77 -10.91 2.69
N ALA A 85 7.90 -11.89 2.44
CA ALA A 85 7.80 -13.09 3.26
C ALA A 85 8.97 -14.04 3.00
N SER A 86 9.45 -14.70 4.06
CA SER A 86 10.46 -15.76 3.93
C SER A 86 9.87 -17.02 3.28
N VAL A 87 10.74 -17.91 2.79
CA VAL A 87 10.33 -19.19 2.20
C VAL A 87 9.48 -20.01 3.19
N GLU A 88 9.87 -20.00 4.47
CA GLU A 88 9.14 -20.70 5.55
C GLU A 88 7.75 -20.12 5.79
N GLU A 89 7.61 -18.80 5.73
CA GLU A 89 6.32 -18.12 5.93
C GLU A 89 5.38 -18.38 4.74
N LEU A 90 5.93 -18.41 3.52
CA LEU A 90 5.20 -18.82 2.32
C LEU A 90 4.76 -20.29 2.38
N ALA A 91 5.60 -21.18 2.90
CA ALA A 91 5.31 -22.61 3.04
C ALA A 91 4.26 -22.92 4.12
N ARG A 92 4.02 -22.01 5.06
CA ARG A 92 2.93 -22.12 6.05
C ARG A 92 1.54 -21.92 5.46
N VAL A 93 1.44 -21.41 4.23
CA VAL A 93 0.15 -21.18 3.58
C VAL A 93 -0.42 -22.51 3.06
N PRO A 94 -1.68 -22.86 3.39
CA PRO A 94 -2.33 -24.07 2.92
C PRO A 94 -2.28 -24.20 1.39
N GLY A 95 -1.77 -25.32 0.90
CA GLY A 95 -1.60 -25.58 -0.55
C GLY A 95 -0.34 -24.98 -1.18
N ILE A 96 0.53 -24.34 -0.39
CA ILE A 96 1.86 -23.90 -0.78
C ILE A 96 2.87 -24.79 -0.05
N GLY A 97 3.39 -25.83 -0.72
CA GLY A 97 4.52 -26.59 -0.19
C GLY A 97 5.85 -25.85 -0.36
N GLU A 98 6.88 -26.32 0.33
CA GLU A 98 8.23 -25.74 0.34
C GLU A 98 8.82 -25.50 -1.07
N LYS A 99 8.68 -26.47 -1.99
CA LYS A 99 9.11 -26.33 -3.40
C LYS A 99 8.39 -25.21 -4.15
N VAL A 100 7.14 -24.93 -3.79
CA VAL A 100 6.35 -23.86 -4.41
C VAL A 100 6.70 -22.52 -3.76
N ALA A 101 6.86 -22.49 -2.43
CA ALA A 101 7.33 -21.33 -1.68
C ALA A 101 8.70 -20.84 -2.17
N LEU A 102 9.68 -21.74 -2.34
CA LEU A 102 11.00 -21.40 -2.86
C LEU A 102 10.93 -20.78 -4.25
N ARG A 103 10.07 -21.31 -5.12
CA ARG A 103 9.86 -20.79 -6.47
C ARG A 103 9.22 -19.41 -6.47
N ILE A 104 8.22 -19.20 -5.61
CA ILE A 104 7.62 -17.88 -5.37
C ILE A 104 8.69 -16.90 -4.93
N HIS A 105 9.44 -17.26 -3.89
CA HIS A 105 10.47 -16.41 -3.32
C HIS A 105 11.53 -16.03 -4.35
N ARG A 106 12.03 -17.00 -5.14
CA ARG A 106 13.01 -16.74 -6.21
C ARG A 106 12.44 -15.87 -7.34
N ALA A 107 11.19 -16.10 -7.74
CA ALA A 107 10.55 -15.32 -8.80
C ALA A 107 10.28 -13.87 -8.38
N LEU A 108 10.03 -13.62 -7.09
CA LEU A 108 9.78 -12.29 -6.54
C LEU A 108 11.08 -11.58 -6.11
N ASN A 109 12.11 -12.33 -5.72
CA ASN A 109 13.41 -11.83 -5.25
C ASN A 109 14.58 -12.40 -6.09
N PRO A 110 14.71 -12.01 -7.37
CA PRO A 110 15.74 -12.57 -8.27
C PRO A 110 17.19 -12.25 -7.83
N GLY A 111 17.40 -11.26 -6.95
CA GLY A 111 18.72 -10.88 -6.43
C GLY A 111 19.21 -11.66 -5.21
N ALA A 112 18.34 -12.41 -4.52
CA ALA A 112 18.73 -13.15 -3.30
C ALA A 112 19.53 -14.43 -3.57
N ALA A 113 19.55 -14.92 -4.82
CA ALA A 113 20.25 -16.14 -5.21
C ALA A 113 21.78 -15.99 -5.33
N MET A 114 22.33 -14.80 -5.02
CA MET A 114 23.77 -14.51 -5.14
C MET A 114 24.49 -14.41 -3.78
N ASP A 115 23.77 -14.64 -2.65
CA ASP A 115 24.31 -14.41 -1.29
C ASP A 115 24.50 -15.71 -0.46
N GLU A 116 24.24 -16.89 -1.04
CA GLU A 116 24.48 -18.20 -0.40
C GLU A 116 25.84 -18.80 -0.82
N GLY A 117 26.89 -17.97 -0.88
CA GLY A 117 28.19 -18.35 -1.45
C GLY A 117 29.43 -18.13 -0.57
N SER A 118 29.29 -17.69 0.68
CA SER A 118 30.47 -17.44 1.52
C SER A 118 30.18 -17.55 3.02
N GLU A 119 30.09 -18.78 3.52
CA GLU A 119 30.56 -19.12 4.87
C GLU A 119 30.70 -20.64 5.04
N GLU A 120 31.91 -21.12 4.78
CA GLU A 120 32.64 -22.15 5.54
C GLU A 120 34.09 -22.15 5.03
N PRO A 121 35.13 -22.42 5.86
CA PRO A 121 35.12 -23.31 7.03
C PRO A 121 35.36 -22.65 8.39
#